data_AF-A0A1S9PFT7-F1
#
_entry.id   AF-A0A1S9PFT7-F1
#
_cell.length_a   1.000
_cell.length_b   1.000
_cell.length_c   1.000
_cell.angle_alpha   90.00
_cell.angle_beta   90.00
_cell.angle_gamma   90.00
#
_symmetry.space_group_name_H-M   'P 1'
#
loop_
_entity.id
_entity.type
_entity.pdbx_description
1 polymer ?
#
loop_
_entity_poly.entity_id
_entity_poly.type
_entity_poly.pdbx_seq_one_letter_code
_entity_poly.pdbx_strand_id
1 'polypeptide(L)'
;MCNFQRKDHPGITCKISIISSGKLLSEKMPLDKKGLCIFHSRDIDFKLKNKFDRWLDAMLGQSRKHVPDDDEYEHRLVSGEPGPFVFDLRGAYLIGKERGSKETGKVTEILIRSIEFEYDTEVKLDYAEIADPLRIENCQVKKGILNFKHTIVNAELFITNTHIGTLSFNDARLNGGLLMRNCDLVNYAEFGGMVVRNVFQLSDVHFKTHAFFNSTNFACESVLIENTDFLGKAEFGLATFHGDVEIQESRFDQLLSFSNATFKGPVCFTGNKYEDNVQFTSNDRSNRMFYEEVRFIFIDKFSEVQQRLIFDNVNYYLISGPDRKELAALERRNKVTVGAGCIKYRVQTPLIHIDTRDVTGNIARELAYSFTNYFTSSTGSNLGVEFVDKRIDSLSLFYFTDEDISQVEFKRRLKKAETGYWDSGPPGPDDVEEAEISRKVDNYVSKYAIMVKMAMLRDRGQWSSIDTKDVLEAVSFTGIDKRTMELNQTINFYIDIMKIRKIVAQANSQVNIAEVIKKVEFKPKVQPYSEADFEEIKGVLTRLNEAELQELRQDLVVLPADEMDFTAMEKISLRLNEFAAKHGVSIVDGIASSAIFEILKAIMIG
;
A
#
# COMPACT_ATOMS: atom_id res chain seq x y z
N MET A 1 -1.34 25.26 -57.59
CA MET A 1 -1.90 24.44 -56.49
C MET A 1 -0.77 24.16 -55.50
N CYS A 2 -1.09 23.94 -54.23
CA CYS A 2 -0.11 23.70 -53.17
C CYS A 2 0.45 22.27 -53.22
N ASN A 3 1.77 22.11 -53.09
CA ASN A 3 2.47 20.81 -53.10
C ASN A 3 2.38 20.02 -51.78
N PHE A 4 1.64 20.52 -50.78
CA PHE A 4 1.49 19.85 -49.49
C PHE A 4 0.80 18.49 -49.65
N GLN A 5 1.38 17.47 -49.02
CA GLN A 5 0.87 16.11 -48.94
C GLN A 5 0.49 15.80 -47.50
N ARG A 6 -0.74 15.32 -47.31
CA ARG A 6 -1.26 14.96 -45.99
C ARG A 6 -0.53 13.74 -45.41
N LYS A 7 -0.25 13.79 -44.10
CA LYS A 7 0.39 12.69 -43.37
C LYS A 7 -0.54 11.49 -43.12
N ASP A 8 -1.82 11.76 -42.89
CA ASP A 8 -2.83 10.75 -42.62
C ASP A 8 -3.40 10.08 -43.88
N HIS A 9 -3.40 10.79 -45.01
CA HIS A 9 -3.80 10.26 -46.32
C HIS A 9 -2.86 10.76 -47.43
N PRO A 10 -1.75 10.05 -47.71
CA PRO A 10 -0.86 10.37 -48.82
C PRO A 10 -1.64 10.38 -50.16
N GLY A 11 -1.51 11.46 -50.93
CA GLY A 11 -2.23 11.63 -52.21
C GLY A 11 -3.38 12.64 -52.20
N ILE A 12 -3.87 13.06 -51.02
CA ILE A 12 -4.82 14.18 -50.91
C ILE A 12 -4.03 15.50 -50.88
N THR A 13 -4.18 16.30 -51.93
CA THR A 13 -3.55 17.63 -52.05
C THR A 13 -4.30 18.69 -51.23
N CYS A 14 -3.58 19.72 -50.79
CA CYS A 14 -4.16 20.88 -50.12
C CYS A 14 -5.28 21.54 -50.98
N LYS A 15 -6.49 21.61 -50.41
CA LYS A 15 -7.67 22.25 -51.02
C LYS A 15 -7.87 23.71 -50.60
N ILE A 16 -7.02 24.26 -49.73
CA ILE A 16 -7.13 25.66 -49.28
C ILE A 16 -7.12 26.62 -50.49
N SER A 17 -6.37 26.30 -51.55
CA SER A 17 -6.36 27.10 -52.79
C SER A 17 -7.69 27.11 -53.55
N ILE A 18 -8.49 26.05 -53.42
CA ILE A 18 -9.78 25.89 -54.11
C ILE A 18 -10.87 26.65 -53.34
N ILE A 19 -10.85 26.61 -51.99
CA ILE A 19 -11.75 27.42 -51.14
C ILE A 19 -11.48 28.93 -51.34
N SER A 20 -10.22 29.30 -51.64
CA SER A 20 -9.83 30.70 -51.89
C SER A 20 -10.16 31.24 -53.28
N SER A 21 -10.36 30.36 -54.29
CA SER A 21 -10.68 30.77 -55.66
C SER A 21 -12.17 31.08 -55.79
N GLY A 22 -12.57 32.24 -55.28
CA GLY A 22 -13.91 32.79 -55.48
C GLY A 22 -14.22 34.04 -54.66
N LYS A 23 -13.91 34.06 -53.35
CA LYS A 23 -14.42 35.13 -52.44
C LYS A 23 -13.53 35.54 -51.24
N LEU A 24 -12.35 34.94 -51.00
CA LEU A 24 -11.56 35.19 -49.76
C LEU A 24 -10.71 36.47 -49.79
N LEU A 25 -9.92 36.63 -50.84
CA LEU A 25 -9.18 37.83 -51.22
C LEU A 25 -9.18 37.83 -52.75
N SER A 26 -9.33 38.96 -53.42
CA SER A 26 -9.27 39.06 -54.90
C SER A 26 -7.87 38.77 -55.49
N GLU A 27 -7.02 38.09 -54.73
CA GLU A 27 -5.59 37.86 -54.95
C GLU A 27 -5.32 36.35 -54.96
N LYS A 28 -4.44 35.90 -55.86
CA LYS A 28 -4.01 34.49 -55.93
C LYS A 28 -3.16 34.15 -54.71
N MET A 29 -3.50 33.05 -54.01
CA MET A 29 -2.73 32.61 -52.84
C MET A 29 -1.25 32.37 -53.17
N PRO A 30 -0.31 32.98 -52.41
CA PRO A 30 1.12 32.88 -52.71
C PRO A 30 1.67 31.49 -52.40
N LEU A 31 2.69 31.10 -53.15
CA LEU A 31 3.44 29.85 -52.99
C LEU A 31 4.91 30.17 -52.68
N ASP A 32 5.51 29.40 -51.79
CA ASP A 32 6.94 29.49 -51.49
C ASP A 32 7.79 28.81 -52.60
N LYS A 33 9.11 28.83 -52.43
CA LYS A 33 10.07 28.22 -53.40
C LYS A 33 9.88 26.71 -53.58
N LYS A 34 9.21 26.02 -52.66
CA LYS A 34 8.90 24.58 -52.70
C LYS A 34 7.50 24.31 -53.24
N GLY A 35 6.75 25.35 -53.59
CA GLY A 35 5.36 25.25 -54.04
C GLY A 35 4.35 25.02 -52.91
N LEU A 36 4.72 25.30 -51.64
CA LEU A 36 3.78 25.24 -50.51
C LEU A 36 3.04 26.57 -50.37
N CYS A 37 1.75 26.52 -50.04
CA CYS A 37 0.97 27.73 -49.81
C CYS A 37 1.31 28.42 -48.50
N ILE A 38 0.77 29.62 -48.31
CA ILE A 38 1.02 30.43 -47.12
C ILE A 38 0.68 29.76 -45.79
N PHE A 39 -0.22 28.78 -45.75
CA PHE A 39 -0.52 28.00 -44.53
C PHE A 39 0.44 26.83 -44.32
N HIS A 40 0.87 26.15 -45.38
CA HIS A 40 1.72 24.94 -45.30
C HIS A 40 3.22 25.21 -45.35
N SER A 41 3.65 26.37 -45.83
CA SER A 41 5.05 26.77 -45.81
C SER A 41 5.56 26.88 -44.36
N ARG A 42 6.84 26.57 -44.14
CA ARG A 42 7.55 26.81 -42.87
C ARG A 42 8.53 27.99 -42.95
N ASP A 43 8.58 28.66 -44.09
CA ASP A 43 9.42 29.84 -44.31
C ASP A 43 8.74 31.07 -43.67
N ILE A 44 9.27 31.50 -42.52
CA ILE A 44 8.71 32.60 -41.72
C ILE A 44 8.82 33.93 -42.49
N ASP A 45 9.97 34.21 -43.12
CA ASP A 45 10.18 35.44 -43.89
C ASP A 45 9.19 35.52 -45.07
N PHE A 46 8.96 34.40 -45.75
CA PHE A 46 7.94 34.29 -46.78
C PHE A 46 6.54 34.60 -46.23
N LYS A 47 6.16 34.07 -45.07
CA LYS A 47 4.85 34.33 -44.44
C LYS A 47 4.68 35.79 -44.06
N LEU A 48 5.68 36.40 -43.42
CA LEU A 48 5.65 37.80 -43.00
C LEU A 48 5.58 38.73 -44.22
N LYS A 49 6.41 38.50 -45.24
CA LYS A 49 6.39 39.27 -46.49
C LYS A 49 5.04 39.20 -47.20
N ASN A 50 4.36 38.06 -47.13
CA ASN A 50 3.05 37.84 -47.75
C ASN A 50 1.87 38.08 -46.79
N LYS A 51 2.11 38.72 -45.64
CA LYS A 51 1.07 39.12 -44.66
C LYS A 51 0.19 37.95 -44.23
N PHE A 52 0.80 36.89 -43.69
CA PHE A 52 0.10 35.67 -43.25
C PHE A 52 -1.12 35.96 -42.37
N ASP A 53 -1.02 36.94 -41.47
CA ASP A 53 -2.12 37.38 -40.61
C ASP A 53 -3.37 37.79 -41.42
N ARG A 54 -3.20 38.52 -42.53
CA ARG A 54 -4.30 38.91 -43.41
C ARG A 54 -5.01 37.69 -44.01
N TRP A 55 -4.26 36.63 -44.35
CA TRP A 55 -4.84 35.40 -44.89
C TRP A 55 -5.60 34.60 -43.83
N LEU A 56 -5.05 34.51 -42.62
CA LEU A 56 -5.71 33.87 -41.49
C LEU A 56 -6.99 34.64 -41.10
N ASP A 57 -6.91 35.97 -40.97
CA ASP A 57 -8.05 36.84 -40.67
C ASP A 57 -9.13 36.76 -41.76
N ALA A 58 -8.75 36.71 -43.04
CA ALA A 58 -9.69 36.54 -44.14
C ALA A 58 -10.40 35.18 -44.06
N MET A 59 -9.66 34.12 -43.75
CA MET A 59 -10.21 32.77 -43.58
C MET A 59 -11.20 32.71 -42.40
N LEU A 60 -10.81 33.24 -41.24
CA LEU A 60 -11.68 33.35 -40.07
C LEU A 60 -12.82 34.36 -40.27
N GLY A 61 -12.68 35.33 -41.17
CA GLY A 61 -13.72 36.33 -41.45
C GLY A 61 -14.89 35.77 -42.29
N GLN A 62 -14.66 34.72 -43.09
CA GLN A 62 -15.73 34.07 -43.86
C GLN A 62 -16.76 33.40 -42.98
N SER A 63 -16.35 32.87 -41.82
CA SER A 63 -17.29 32.25 -40.89
C SER A 63 -18.31 33.22 -40.30
N ARG A 64 -18.01 34.53 -40.29
CA ARG A 64 -18.91 35.57 -39.77
C ARG A 64 -19.97 36.04 -40.78
N LYS A 65 -19.86 35.67 -42.05
CA LYS A 65 -20.65 36.28 -43.15
C LYS A 65 -21.43 35.28 -44.01
N HIS A 66 -21.20 33.99 -43.84
CA HIS A 66 -21.72 33.00 -44.78
C HIS A 66 -23.14 32.58 -44.42
N VAL A 67 -24.12 33.16 -45.12
CA VAL A 67 -25.41 32.51 -45.42
C VAL A 67 -25.15 31.61 -46.64
N PRO A 68 -25.37 30.29 -46.58
CA PRO A 68 -25.17 29.41 -47.72
C PRO A 68 -26.18 29.79 -48.82
N ASP A 69 -25.69 30.33 -49.93
CA ASP A 69 -26.44 30.35 -51.19
C ASP A 69 -26.54 28.89 -51.69
N ASP A 70 -27.77 28.48 -52.05
CA ASP A 70 -28.24 27.09 -52.22
C ASP A 70 -27.52 26.23 -53.30
N ASP A 71 -26.70 26.85 -54.15
CA ASP A 71 -26.29 26.25 -55.43
C ASP A 71 -24.82 25.78 -55.52
N GLU A 72 -23.94 26.10 -54.55
CA GLU A 72 -22.49 25.77 -54.63
C GLU A 72 -22.02 24.69 -53.62
N TYR A 73 -22.89 24.13 -52.79
CA TYR A 73 -22.50 23.12 -51.79
C TYR A 73 -22.36 21.72 -52.41
N GLU A 74 -21.15 21.35 -52.84
CA GLU A 74 -20.80 20.00 -53.33
C GLU A 74 -20.91 18.87 -52.28
N HIS A 75 -21.28 19.19 -51.05
CA HIS A 75 -21.36 18.25 -49.93
C HIS A 75 -22.73 18.28 -49.26
N ARG A 76 -23.80 18.05 -50.03
CA ARG A 76 -25.07 17.62 -49.42
C ARG A 76 -24.90 16.22 -48.84
N LEU A 77 -25.34 16.02 -47.60
CA LEU A 77 -25.48 14.70 -47.03
C LEU A 77 -26.43 13.86 -47.89
N VAL A 78 -26.40 12.52 -47.75
CA VAL A 78 -27.33 11.62 -48.47
C VAL A 78 -28.80 11.97 -48.16
N SER A 79 -29.06 12.67 -47.05
CA SER A 79 -30.35 13.22 -46.64
C SER A 79 -30.78 14.49 -47.38
N GLY A 80 -29.93 15.11 -48.20
CA GLY A 80 -30.20 16.38 -48.87
C GLY A 80 -29.91 17.63 -48.03
N GLU A 81 -29.53 17.48 -46.76
CA GLU A 81 -29.11 18.58 -45.89
C GLU A 81 -27.69 19.06 -46.24
N PRO A 82 -27.39 20.37 -46.14
CA PRO A 82 -26.04 20.88 -46.32
C PRO A 82 -25.10 20.28 -45.24
N GLY A 83 -24.01 19.64 -45.68
CA GLY A 83 -22.99 19.11 -44.78
C GLY A 83 -22.21 20.21 -44.04
N PRO A 84 -21.34 19.84 -43.08
CA PRO A 84 -20.64 20.83 -42.27
C PRO A 84 -19.69 21.68 -43.12
N PHE A 85 -19.58 22.97 -42.80
CA PHE A 85 -18.57 23.84 -43.38
C PHE A 85 -17.19 23.46 -42.81
N VAL A 86 -16.23 23.06 -43.66
CA VAL A 86 -14.92 22.56 -43.19
C VAL A 86 -13.82 23.58 -43.44
N PHE A 87 -13.24 24.12 -42.36
CA PHE A 87 -11.97 24.84 -42.36
C PHE A 87 -10.82 23.84 -42.23
N ASP A 88 -10.31 23.36 -43.36
CA ASP A 88 -9.23 22.37 -43.41
C ASP A 88 -7.84 23.05 -43.35
N LEU A 89 -7.28 23.10 -42.15
CA LEU A 89 -5.93 23.61 -41.85
C LEU A 89 -4.97 22.48 -41.44
N ARG A 90 -5.25 21.24 -41.85
CA ARG A 90 -4.41 20.10 -41.48
C ARG A 90 -2.98 20.26 -41.98
N GLY A 91 -2.03 19.98 -41.10
CA GLY A 91 -0.60 20.16 -41.35
C GLY A 91 -0.15 21.60 -41.57
N ALA A 92 -1.00 22.60 -41.30
CA ALA A 92 -0.61 24.00 -41.39
C ALA A 92 0.47 24.34 -40.36
N TYR A 93 1.30 25.33 -40.68
CA TYR A 93 2.25 25.95 -39.78
C TYR A 93 1.78 27.37 -39.47
N LEU A 94 1.25 27.61 -38.28
CA LEU A 94 0.64 28.90 -37.92
C LEU A 94 1.64 29.74 -37.13
N ILE A 95 1.74 31.02 -37.48
CA ILE A 95 2.56 32.02 -36.77
C ILE A 95 1.68 33.21 -36.33
N GLY A 96 2.06 33.82 -35.22
CA GLY A 96 1.39 34.96 -34.63
C GLY A 96 1.72 36.27 -35.33
N LYS A 97 0.86 37.26 -35.08
CA LYS A 97 1.08 38.64 -35.50
C LYS A 97 1.73 39.41 -34.35
N GLU A 98 2.75 40.22 -34.64
CA GLU A 98 3.27 41.17 -33.65
C GLU A 98 2.17 42.14 -33.20
N ARG A 99 1.96 42.21 -31.89
CA ARG A 99 1.03 43.11 -31.20
C ARG A 99 1.72 43.74 -29.99
N GLY A 100 1.24 44.91 -29.56
CA GLY A 100 1.81 45.67 -28.44
C GLY A 100 2.40 47.03 -28.86
N SER A 101 2.56 47.93 -27.90
CA SER A 101 3.22 49.23 -28.10
C SER A 101 4.72 49.13 -27.80
N LYS A 102 5.50 50.16 -28.13
CA LYS A 102 6.92 50.24 -27.72
C LYS A 102 7.12 50.20 -26.20
N GLU A 103 6.08 50.45 -25.42
CA GLU A 103 6.13 50.59 -23.95
C GLU A 103 5.86 49.27 -23.22
N THR A 104 5.04 48.36 -23.78
CA THR A 104 4.63 47.09 -23.14
C THR A 104 5.43 45.88 -23.63
N GLY A 105 6.36 46.08 -24.56
CA GLY A 105 6.99 44.99 -25.31
C GLY A 105 6.11 44.49 -26.46
N LYS A 106 6.74 44.08 -27.56
CA LYS A 106 6.07 43.40 -28.67
C LYS A 106 5.89 41.93 -28.32
N VAL A 107 4.68 41.40 -28.50
CA VAL A 107 4.35 39.98 -28.33
C VAL A 107 3.77 39.47 -29.65
N THR A 108 4.17 38.28 -30.09
CA THR A 108 3.54 37.58 -31.21
C THR A 108 2.45 36.66 -30.69
N GLU A 109 1.24 36.76 -31.23
CA GLU A 109 0.14 35.83 -30.85
C GLU A 109 -0.80 35.59 -32.03
N ILE A 110 -1.46 34.42 -31.99
CA ILE A 110 -2.56 34.06 -32.87
C ILE A 110 -3.85 34.23 -32.07
N LEU A 111 -4.73 35.12 -32.53
CA LEU A 111 -6.01 35.40 -31.87
C LEU A 111 -7.18 34.94 -32.75
N ILE A 112 -7.92 33.95 -32.25
CA ILE A 112 -9.21 33.51 -32.78
C ILE A 112 -10.27 34.03 -31.82
N ARG A 113 -10.94 35.13 -32.16
CA ARG A 113 -11.88 35.80 -31.24
C ARG A 113 -13.22 36.12 -31.86
N SER A 114 -14.28 36.02 -31.06
CA SER A 114 -15.64 36.45 -31.43
C SER A 114 -16.08 35.84 -32.75
N ILE A 115 -15.90 34.52 -32.85
CA ILE A 115 -16.40 33.75 -33.97
C ILE A 115 -17.67 33.05 -33.51
N GLU A 116 -18.77 33.31 -34.19
CA GLU A 116 -20.02 32.59 -34.03
C GLU A 116 -20.29 31.84 -35.32
N PHE A 117 -20.42 30.52 -35.22
CA PHE A 117 -20.78 29.68 -36.34
C PHE A 117 -22.28 29.36 -36.23
N GLU A 118 -23.09 29.91 -37.14
CA GLU A 118 -24.53 29.63 -37.21
C GLU A 118 -24.83 28.20 -37.71
N TYR A 119 -23.87 27.57 -38.39
CA TYR A 119 -23.97 26.23 -39.00
C TYR A 119 -22.91 25.26 -38.45
N ASP A 120 -23.13 23.96 -38.66
CA ASP A 120 -22.17 22.90 -38.33
C ASP A 120 -20.83 23.19 -39.00
N THR A 121 -19.80 23.43 -38.19
CA THR A 121 -18.48 23.85 -38.70
C THR A 121 -17.39 22.98 -38.14
N GLU A 122 -16.52 22.46 -39.00
CA GLU A 122 -15.35 21.70 -38.58
C GLU A 122 -14.07 22.51 -38.84
N VAL A 123 -13.34 22.85 -37.78
CA VAL A 123 -11.98 23.38 -37.89
C VAL A 123 -11.01 22.24 -37.66
N LYS A 124 -10.34 21.82 -38.74
CA LYS A 124 -9.39 20.70 -38.73
C LYS A 124 -7.97 21.24 -38.70
N LEU A 125 -7.33 21.11 -37.55
CA LEU A 125 -5.93 21.46 -37.32
C LEU A 125 -5.07 20.20 -37.14
N ASP A 126 -5.55 19.02 -37.52
CA ASP A 126 -4.80 17.78 -37.34
C ASP A 126 -3.38 17.89 -37.90
N TYR A 127 -2.38 17.45 -37.13
CA TYR A 127 -0.96 17.54 -37.47
C TYR A 127 -0.42 18.96 -37.74
N ALA A 128 -1.18 20.01 -37.41
CA ALA A 128 -0.69 21.37 -37.50
C ALA A 128 0.43 21.61 -36.49
N GLU A 129 1.20 22.67 -36.73
CA GLU A 129 2.16 23.20 -35.77
C GLU A 129 1.93 24.69 -35.59
N ILE A 130 1.79 25.09 -34.33
CA ILE A 130 1.43 26.45 -33.93
C ILE A 130 2.64 27.00 -33.17
N ALA A 131 3.33 27.94 -33.79
CA ALA A 131 4.62 28.43 -33.30
C ALA A 131 4.49 29.40 -32.13
N ASP A 132 3.52 30.30 -32.22
CA ASP A 132 3.28 31.39 -31.26
C ASP A 132 2.06 31.09 -30.36
N PRO A 133 1.89 31.82 -29.24
CA PRO A 133 0.73 31.67 -28.36
C PRO A 133 -0.60 31.70 -29.12
N LEU A 134 -1.50 30.78 -28.82
CA LEU A 134 -2.84 30.70 -29.42
C LEU A 134 -3.89 31.06 -28.40
N ARG A 135 -4.70 32.08 -28.71
CA ARG A 135 -5.84 32.51 -27.92
C ARG A 135 -7.13 32.27 -28.69
N ILE A 136 -8.03 31.46 -28.13
CA ILE A 136 -9.39 31.25 -28.60
C ILE A 136 -10.34 31.90 -27.58
N GLU A 137 -11.02 32.98 -27.97
CA GLU A 137 -11.73 33.84 -27.03
C GLU A 137 -13.13 34.20 -27.50
N ASN A 138 -14.12 34.10 -26.62
CA ASN A 138 -15.49 34.53 -26.91
C ASN A 138 -16.08 33.87 -28.18
N CYS A 139 -15.79 32.58 -28.42
CA CYS A 139 -16.25 31.86 -29.59
C CYS A 139 -17.51 31.02 -29.31
N GLN A 140 -18.36 30.87 -30.30
CA GLN A 140 -19.59 30.08 -30.28
C GLN A 140 -19.55 29.06 -31.43
N VAL A 141 -19.10 27.85 -31.11
CA VAL A 141 -18.89 26.72 -32.04
C VAL A 141 -19.84 25.58 -31.67
N LYS A 142 -21.12 25.89 -31.47
CA LYS A 142 -22.10 25.04 -30.75
C LYS A 142 -22.29 23.64 -31.35
N LYS A 143 -22.34 23.53 -32.68
CA LYS A 143 -22.45 22.25 -33.40
C LYS A 143 -21.16 21.85 -34.12
N GLY A 144 -20.08 22.60 -33.90
CA GLY A 144 -18.85 22.42 -34.63
C GLY A 144 -17.82 21.55 -33.92
N ILE A 145 -16.82 21.12 -34.68
CA ILE A 145 -15.69 20.32 -34.21
C ILE A 145 -14.43 21.18 -34.29
N LEU A 146 -13.74 21.35 -33.17
CA LEU A 146 -12.39 21.88 -33.11
C LEU A 146 -11.41 20.71 -32.91
N ASN A 147 -10.74 20.32 -33.98
CA ASN A 147 -9.87 19.14 -33.98
C ASN A 147 -8.39 19.54 -34.06
N PHE A 148 -7.66 19.24 -32.99
CA PHE A 148 -6.23 19.44 -32.81
C PHE A 148 -5.47 18.11 -32.73
N LYS A 149 -5.99 17.02 -33.29
CA LYS A 149 -5.35 15.70 -33.22
C LYS A 149 -3.91 15.74 -33.75
N HIS A 150 -2.95 15.20 -33.00
CA HIS A 150 -1.51 15.26 -33.33
C HIS A 150 -0.93 16.68 -33.55
N THR A 151 -1.64 17.73 -33.15
CA THR A 151 -1.15 19.11 -33.28
C THR A 151 -0.03 19.38 -32.29
N ILE A 152 0.95 20.18 -32.70
CA ILE A 152 1.98 20.70 -31.81
C ILE A 152 1.70 22.17 -31.57
N VAL A 153 1.50 22.57 -30.32
CA VAL A 153 1.45 23.98 -29.91
C VAL A 153 2.72 24.27 -29.13
N ASN A 154 3.59 25.10 -29.70
CA ASN A 154 4.93 25.36 -29.14
C ASN A 154 4.89 26.33 -27.96
N ALA A 155 3.92 27.23 -27.94
CA ALA A 155 3.69 28.21 -26.88
C ALA A 155 2.34 27.95 -26.18
N GLU A 156 1.90 28.89 -25.34
CA GLU A 156 0.70 28.74 -24.51
C GLU A 156 -0.58 28.70 -25.34
N LEU A 157 -1.50 27.80 -24.97
CA LEU A 157 -2.85 27.74 -25.51
C LEU A 157 -3.86 28.22 -24.46
N PHE A 158 -4.57 29.29 -24.80
CA PHE A 158 -5.67 29.83 -24.00
C PHE A 158 -7.00 29.62 -24.72
N ILE A 159 -7.98 29.05 -24.04
CA ILE A 159 -9.36 28.97 -24.52
C ILE A 159 -10.26 29.60 -23.45
N THR A 160 -10.90 30.72 -23.78
CA THR A 160 -11.67 31.49 -22.79
C THR A 160 -13.05 31.89 -23.31
N ASN A 161 -14.05 31.89 -22.43
CA ASN A 161 -15.42 32.35 -22.71
C ASN A 161 -16.02 31.69 -23.97
N THR A 162 -15.76 30.41 -24.19
CA THR A 162 -16.00 29.77 -25.48
C THR A 162 -16.91 28.54 -25.34
N HIS A 163 -17.90 28.45 -26.21
CA HIS A 163 -18.82 27.32 -26.31
C HIS A 163 -18.42 26.45 -27.50
N ILE A 164 -18.19 25.16 -27.28
CA ILE A 164 -17.67 24.22 -28.29
C ILE A 164 -18.58 23.01 -28.32
N GLY A 165 -18.94 22.54 -29.51
CA GLY A 165 -19.58 21.24 -29.69
C GLY A 165 -18.62 20.13 -29.29
N THR A 166 -17.67 19.81 -30.18
CA THR A 166 -16.64 18.79 -29.93
C THR A 166 -15.25 19.42 -29.93
N LEU A 167 -14.42 19.08 -28.94
CA LEU A 167 -13.02 19.50 -28.86
C LEU A 167 -12.13 18.25 -28.77
N SER A 168 -11.16 18.12 -29.68
CA SER A 168 -10.22 16.99 -29.68
C SER A 168 -8.78 17.48 -29.67
N PHE A 169 -8.01 17.06 -28.68
CA PHE A 169 -6.55 17.17 -28.55
C PHE A 169 -5.88 15.80 -28.55
N ASN A 170 -6.53 14.78 -29.12
CA ASN A 170 -5.98 13.43 -29.12
C ASN A 170 -4.56 13.42 -29.69
N ASP A 171 -3.61 12.84 -28.95
CA ASP A 171 -2.19 12.76 -29.32
C ASP A 171 -1.51 14.12 -29.60
N ALA A 172 -2.10 15.25 -29.17
CA ALA A 172 -1.52 16.57 -29.32
C ALA A 172 -0.35 16.81 -28.35
N ARG A 173 0.54 17.75 -28.68
CA ARG A 173 1.66 18.18 -27.83
C ARG A 173 1.53 19.66 -27.54
N LEU A 174 1.16 19.99 -26.30
CA LEU A 174 0.98 21.36 -25.83
C LEU A 174 2.21 21.74 -24.99
N ASN A 175 3.24 22.26 -25.66
CA ASN A 175 4.55 22.53 -25.05
C ASN A 175 4.52 23.75 -24.13
N GLY A 176 3.67 24.74 -24.41
CA GLY A 176 3.49 25.92 -23.55
C GLY A 176 2.44 25.75 -22.46
N GLY A 177 1.67 24.67 -22.48
CA GLY A 177 0.55 24.43 -21.56
C GLY A 177 -0.83 24.74 -22.14
N LEU A 178 -1.86 24.40 -21.38
CA LEU A 178 -3.27 24.59 -21.72
C LEU A 178 -3.99 25.28 -20.57
N LEU A 179 -4.63 26.41 -20.85
CA LEU A 179 -5.48 27.12 -19.92
C LEU A 179 -6.88 27.29 -20.54
N MET A 180 -7.86 26.63 -19.95
CA MET A 180 -9.27 26.77 -20.33
C MET A 180 -10.05 27.46 -19.21
N ARG A 181 -10.74 28.56 -19.54
CA ARG A 181 -11.56 29.30 -18.58
C ARG A 181 -12.96 29.60 -19.10
N ASN A 182 -13.99 29.40 -18.27
CA ASN A 182 -15.36 29.76 -18.60
C ASN A 182 -15.79 29.20 -19.98
N CYS A 183 -15.71 27.87 -20.11
CA CYS A 183 -15.97 27.19 -21.37
C CYS A 183 -17.07 26.15 -21.21
N ASP A 184 -17.91 25.98 -22.24
CA ASP A 184 -18.94 24.95 -22.30
C ASP A 184 -18.63 23.99 -23.45
N LEU A 185 -18.47 22.70 -23.13
CA LEU A 185 -18.27 21.63 -24.10
C LEU A 185 -19.55 20.78 -24.16
N VAL A 186 -20.29 20.91 -25.26
CA VAL A 186 -21.66 20.40 -25.37
C VAL A 186 -21.70 18.93 -25.77
N ASN A 187 -20.75 18.48 -26.60
CA ASN A 187 -20.58 17.09 -27.02
C ASN A 187 -19.28 16.52 -26.42
N TYR A 188 -18.56 15.68 -27.16
CA TYR A 188 -17.38 14.98 -26.68
C TYR A 188 -16.18 15.92 -26.49
N ALA A 189 -15.44 15.68 -25.42
CA ALA A 189 -14.15 16.30 -25.17
C ALA A 189 -13.06 15.21 -25.11
N GLU A 190 -12.17 15.21 -26.08
CA GLU A 190 -11.19 14.15 -26.28
C GLU A 190 -9.78 14.70 -26.09
N PHE A 191 -9.09 14.22 -25.07
CA PHE A 191 -7.74 14.66 -24.68
C PHE A 191 -6.77 13.48 -24.57
N GLY A 192 -7.13 12.32 -25.13
CA GLY A 192 -6.39 11.08 -24.94
C GLY A 192 -5.03 11.08 -25.63
N GLY A 193 -4.01 10.51 -25.00
CA GLY A 193 -2.64 10.45 -25.56
C GLY A 193 -1.92 11.82 -25.68
N MET A 194 -2.58 12.91 -25.27
CA MET A 194 -2.02 14.26 -25.25
C MET A 194 -0.77 14.33 -24.34
N VAL A 195 0.19 15.17 -24.71
CA VAL A 195 1.30 15.56 -23.83
C VAL A 195 1.17 17.05 -23.54
N VAL A 196 1.04 17.42 -22.26
CA VAL A 196 1.01 18.82 -21.81
C VAL A 196 2.25 19.11 -20.99
N ARG A 197 2.89 20.26 -21.24
CA ARG A 197 4.04 20.76 -20.47
C ARG A 197 3.69 22.09 -19.81
N ASN A 198 4.54 22.53 -18.88
CA ASN A 198 4.42 23.76 -18.10
C ASN A 198 3.21 23.78 -17.17
N VAL A 199 1.99 23.97 -17.69
CA VAL A 199 0.76 24.09 -16.90
C VAL A 199 -0.44 23.48 -17.62
N PHE A 200 -1.33 22.86 -16.87
CA PHE A 200 -2.67 22.46 -17.31
C PHE A 200 -3.69 23.02 -16.33
N GLN A 201 -4.59 23.89 -16.81
CA GLN A 201 -5.60 24.52 -15.98
C GLN A 201 -6.98 24.47 -16.64
N LEU A 202 -7.97 23.98 -15.89
CA LEU A 202 -9.39 24.10 -16.19
C LEU A 202 -10.04 24.90 -15.06
N SER A 203 -10.64 26.03 -15.39
CA SER A 203 -11.39 26.88 -14.44
C SER A 203 -12.76 27.21 -15.01
N ASP A 204 -13.85 26.96 -14.28
CA ASP A 204 -15.20 27.26 -14.76
C ASP A 204 -15.53 26.56 -16.09
N VAL A 205 -15.11 25.30 -16.25
CA VAL A 205 -15.34 24.51 -17.48
C VAL A 205 -16.49 23.54 -17.25
N HIS A 206 -17.40 23.44 -18.21
CA HIS A 206 -18.55 22.53 -18.13
C HIS A 206 -18.50 21.52 -19.28
N PHE A 207 -18.21 20.26 -18.95
CA PHE A 207 -18.32 19.13 -19.86
C PHE A 207 -19.73 18.55 -19.77
N LYS A 208 -20.59 18.85 -20.75
CA LYS A 208 -21.98 18.37 -20.76
C LYS A 208 -22.09 16.88 -21.09
N THR A 209 -21.05 16.28 -21.68
CA THR A 209 -20.95 14.83 -21.92
C THR A 209 -19.61 14.27 -21.43
N HIS A 210 -19.13 13.17 -22.03
CA HIS A 210 -17.91 12.49 -21.62
C HIS A 210 -16.66 13.31 -21.93
N ALA A 211 -15.74 13.34 -20.96
CA ALA A 211 -14.40 13.91 -21.09
C ALA A 211 -13.34 12.82 -20.94
N PHE A 212 -12.55 12.61 -21.99
CA PHE A 212 -11.58 11.51 -22.08
C PHE A 212 -10.14 12.02 -22.02
N PHE A 213 -9.43 11.76 -20.94
CA PHE A 213 -8.01 12.05 -20.70
C PHE A 213 -7.15 10.77 -20.66
N ASN A 214 -7.62 9.73 -21.35
CA ASN A 214 -6.98 8.42 -21.30
C ASN A 214 -5.57 8.47 -21.94
N SER A 215 -4.55 7.93 -21.25
CA SER A 215 -3.14 7.94 -21.66
C SER A 215 -2.52 9.33 -21.82
N THR A 216 -3.14 10.37 -21.26
CA THR A 216 -2.56 11.72 -21.25
C THR A 216 -1.31 11.77 -20.36
N ASN A 217 -0.25 12.40 -20.86
CA ASN A 217 0.95 12.69 -20.10
C ASN A 217 0.97 14.17 -19.69
N PHE A 218 0.61 14.44 -18.45
CA PHE A 218 0.74 15.74 -17.81
C PHE A 218 2.18 15.92 -17.33
N ALA A 219 3.07 16.23 -18.28
CA ALA A 219 4.48 16.56 -18.06
C ALA A 219 4.66 18.05 -17.68
N CYS A 220 3.74 18.56 -16.86
CA CYS A 220 3.70 19.93 -16.35
C CYS A 220 4.00 19.96 -14.84
N GLU A 221 4.35 21.13 -14.32
CA GLU A 221 4.66 21.32 -12.89
C GLU A 221 3.38 21.30 -12.04
N SER A 222 2.26 21.71 -12.63
CA SER A 222 0.96 21.76 -11.95
C SER A 222 -0.19 21.42 -12.90
N VAL A 223 -1.15 20.66 -12.37
CA VAL A 223 -2.48 20.40 -12.94
C VAL A 223 -3.52 20.94 -11.99
N LEU A 224 -4.26 21.96 -12.42
CA LEU A 224 -5.34 22.59 -11.66
C LEU A 224 -6.68 22.36 -12.37
N ILE A 225 -7.64 21.75 -11.67
CA ILE A 225 -9.03 21.63 -12.10
C ILE A 225 -9.88 22.26 -11.01
N GLU A 226 -10.42 23.44 -11.28
CA GLU A 226 -11.21 24.19 -10.31
C GLU A 226 -12.58 24.57 -10.88
N ASN A 227 -13.61 24.55 -10.04
CA ASN A 227 -14.96 24.96 -10.41
C ASN A 227 -15.42 24.33 -11.75
N THR A 228 -15.09 23.06 -11.96
CA THR A 228 -15.32 22.36 -13.22
C THR A 228 -16.40 21.30 -13.05
N ASP A 229 -17.38 21.31 -13.96
CA ASP A 229 -18.51 20.38 -13.95
C ASP A 229 -18.32 19.29 -15.02
N PHE A 230 -18.29 18.04 -14.59
CA PHE A 230 -18.33 16.85 -15.44
C PHE A 230 -19.71 16.20 -15.35
N LEU A 231 -20.60 16.51 -16.31
CA LEU A 231 -21.95 15.94 -16.35
C LEU A 231 -21.97 14.51 -16.91
N GLY A 232 -21.01 14.18 -17.77
CA GLY A 232 -20.70 12.83 -18.19
C GLY A 232 -19.50 12.25 -17.43
N LYS A 233 -19.11 11.02 -17.78
CA LYS A 233 -17.89 10.39 -17.22
C LYS A 233 -16.65 11.23 -17.49
N ALA A 234 -15.75 11.26 -16.51
CA ALA A 234 -14.40 11.80 -16.62
C ALA A 234 -13.38 10.66 -16.48
N GLU A 235 -12.63 10.39 -17.54
CA GLU A 235 -11.75 9.21 -17.61
C GLU A 235 -10.28 9.63 -17.76
N PHE A 236 -9.44 9.28 -16.79
CA PHE A 236 -7.99 9.53 -16.75
C PHE A 236 -7.21 8.21 -16.79
N GLY A 237 -7.74 7.20 -17.48
CA GLY A 237 -7.14 5.88 -17.51
C GLY A 237 -5.75 5.90 -18.12
N LEU A 238 -4.74 5.26 -17.50
CA LEU A 238 -3.33 5.29 -17.93
C LEU A 238 -2.70 6.70 -17.99
N ALA A 239 -3.35 7.73 -17.44
CA ALA A 239 -2.78 9.06 -17.40
C ALA A 239 -1.58 9.13 -16.42
N THR A 240 -0.58 9.94 -16.76
CA THR A 240 0.58 10.20 -15.87
C THR A 240 0.64 11.66 -15.49
N PHE A 241 0.65 11.94 -14.20
CA PHE A 241 0.79 13.27 -13.60
C PHE A 241 2.19 13.39 -13.01
N HIS A 242 3.01 14.29 -13.57
CA HIS A 242 4.40 14.47 -13.14
C HIS A 242 4.54 15.45 -11.97
N GLY A 243 3.78 16.54 -11.98
CA GLY A 243 3.78 17.57 -10.95
C GLY A 243 2.58 17.48 -10.00
N ASP A 244 2.30 18.60 -9.35
CA ASP A 244 1.25 18.73 -8.35
C ASP A 244 -0.13 18.67 -9.03
N VAL A 245 -1.09 17.99 -8.39
CA VAL A 245 -2.47 17.90 -8.88
C VAL A 245 -3.43 18.47 -7.84
N GLU A 246 -4.16 19.51 -8.23
CA GLU A 246 -5.22 20.12 -7.44
C GLU A 246 -6.54 20.00 -8.18
N ILE A 247 -7.50 19.30 -7.58
CA ILE A 247 -8.88 19.25 -8.04
C ILE A 247 -9.76 19.82 -6.95
N GLN A 248 -10.39 20.97 -7.21
CA GLN A 248 -11.12 21.70 -6.19
C GLN A 248 -12.48 22.22 -6.67
N GLU A 249 -13.44 22.26 -5.75
CA GLU A 249 -14.77 22.85 -5.95
C GLU A 249 -15.47 22.34 -7.22
N SER A 250 -15.15 21.13 -7.65
CA SER A 250 -15.60 20.55 -8.92
C SER A 250 -16.68 19.51 -8.69
N ARG A 251 -17.52 19.28 -9.70
CA ARG A 251 -18.66 18.35 -9.63
C ARG A 251 -18.54 17.24 -10.66
N PHE A 252 -18.80 16.01 -10.22
CA PHE A 252 -18.78 14.81 -11.06
C PHE A 252 -20.13 14.09 -10.94
N ASP A 253 -20.97 14.21 -11.97
CA ASP A 253 -22.32 13.63 -11.98
C ASP A 253 -22.33 12.13 -12.34
N GLN A 254 -21.26 11.66 -12.98
CA GLN A 254 -21.04 10.27 -13.35
C GLN A 254 -19.63 9.83 -12.93
N LEU A 255 -19.30 8.57 -13.19
CA LEU A 255 -18.01 7.96 -12.89
C LEU A 255 -16.81 8.88 -13.20
N LEU A 256 -16.01 9.14 -12.16
CA LEU A 256 -14.64 9.67 -12.27
C LEU A 256 -13.67 8.50 -12.13
N SER A 257 -12.87 8.22 -13.16
CA SER A 257 -11.96 7.06 -13.18
C SER A 257 -10.51 7.45 -13.40
N PHE A 258 -9.63 6.95 -12.54
CA PHE A 258 -8.17 7.05 -12.64
C PHE A 258 -7.53 5.67 -12.86
N SER A 259 -8.19 4.80 -13.64
CA SER A 259 -7.72 3.42 -13.80
C SER A 259 -6.29 3.34 -14.35
N ASN A 260 -5.38 2.69 -13.64
CA ASN A 260 -3.95 2.62 -13.96
C ASN A 260 -3.25 3.99 -14.11
N ALA A 261 -3.81 5.07 -13.57
CA ALA A 261 -3.12 6.35 -13.56
C ALA A 261 -1.90 6.33 -12.63
N THR A 262 -0.99 7.28 -12.82
CA THR A 262 0.20 7.45 -11.98
C THR A 262 0.35 8.91 -11.58
N PHE A 263 0.39 9.18 -10.28
CA PHE A 263 0.62 10.48 -9.67
C PHE A 263 2.00 10.50 -9.01
N LYS A 264 2.93 11.23 -9.64
CA LYS A 264 4.32 11.34 -9.18
C LYS A 264 4.55 12.50 -8.22
N GLY A 265 3.69 13.52 -8.27
CA GLY A 265 3.68 14.64 -7.33
C GLY A 265 2.53 14.56 -6.32
N PRO A 266 2.51 15.48 -5.33
CA PRO A 266 1.41 15.68 -4.41
C PRO A 266 0.04 15.82 -5.09
N VAL A 267 -1.00 15.32 -4.44
CA VAL A 267 -2.39 15.37 -4.94
C VAL A 267 -3.33 15.93 -3.88
N CYS A 268 -4.16 16.90 -4.22
CA CYS A 268 -5.17 17.47 -3.34
C CYS A 268 -6.55 17.47 -3.99
N PHE A 269 -7.52 16.84 -3.33
CA PHE A 269 -8.94 16.91 -3.67
C PHE A 269 -9.67 17.74 -2.61
N THR A 270 -10.23 18.89 -2.98
CA THR A 270 -10.83 19.84 -2.02
C THR A 270 -12.26 20.21 -2.38
N GLY A 271 -13.22 19.93 -1.51
CA GLY A 271 -14.61 20.41 -1.66
C GLY A 271 -15.30 19.94 -2.95
N ASN A 272 -14.92 18.79 -3.49
CA ASN A 272 -15.51 18.24 -4.71
C ASN A 272 -16.80 17.46 -4.42
N LYS A 273 -17.75 17.52 -5.34
CA LYS A 273 -19.00 16.75 -5.29
C LYS A 273 -18.94 15.56 -6.24
N TYR A 274 -19.16 14.37 -5.70
CA TYR A 274 -19.17 13.10 -6.41
C TYR A 274 -20.56 12.47 -6.31
N GLU A 275 -21.37 12.64 -7.36
CA GLU A 275 -22.73 12.08 -7.42
C GLU A 275 -22.72 10.58 -7.78
N ASP A 276 -21.62 10.10 -8.38
CA ASP A 276 -21.37 8.69 -8.71
C ASP A 276 -20.01 8.23 -8.15
N ASN A 277 -19.59 7.01 -8.48
CA ASN A 277 -18.38 6.41 -7.98
C ASN A 277 -17.13 7.16 -8.48
N VAL A 278 -16.11 7.20 -7.61
CA VAL A 278 -14.74 7.59 -7.98
C VAL A 278 -13.85 6.37 -7.87
N GLN A 279 -13.06 6.10 -8.90
CA GLN A 279 -12.22 4.90 -8.96
C GLN A 279 -10.74 5.24 -9.04
N PHE A 280 -10.01 4.87 -7.99
CA PHE A 280 -8.56 4.80 -7.97
C PHE A 280 -8.16 3.32 -8.00
N THR A 281 -8.02 2.75 -9.20
CA THR A 281 -7.80 1.31 -9.37
C THR A 281 -6.60 1.05 -10.27
N SER A 282 -5.68 0.20 -9.83
CA SER A 282 -4.55 -0.24 -10.64
C SER A 282 -4.55 -1.76 -10.80
N ASN A 283 -4.50 -2.27 -12.03
CA ASN A 283 -4.30 -3.70 -12.30
C ASN A 283 -2.82 -4.09 -12.43
N ASP A 284 -1.92 -3.11 -12.50
CA ASP A 284 -0.47 -3.30 -12.49
C ASP A 284 0.05 -3.31 -11.05
N ARG A 285 0.56 -4.46 -10.59
CA ARG A 285 1.12 -4.62 -9.24
C ARG A 285 2.36 -3.77 -8.97
N SER A 286 3.01 -3.22 -9.99
CA SER A 286 4.13 -2.29 -9.84
C SER A 286 3.66 -0.83 -9.74
N ASN A 287 2.50 -0.50 -10.30
CA ASN A 287 1.94 0.85 -10.21
C ASN A 287 1.01 0.97 -8.99
N ARG A 288 1.48 1.68 -7.96
CA ARG A 288 0.72 1.97 -6.73
C ARG A 288 -0.08 3.27 -6.78
N MET A 289 -0.21 3.87 -7.96
CA MET A 289 -0.88 5.14 -8.26
C MET A 289 -0.28 6.37 -7.58
N PHE A 290 -0.19 6.40 -6.25
CA PHE A 290 0.34 7.53 -5.48
C PHE A 290 1.79 7.28 -5.08
N TYR A 291 2.64 8.28 -5.32
CA TYR A 291 4.07 8.26 -4.97
C TYR A 291 4.47 9.39 -4.01
N GLU A 292 3.63 10.40 -3.84
CA GLU A 292 3.78 11.50 -2.88
C GLU A 292 2.48 11.72 -2.09
N GLU A 293 2.48 12.69 -1.16
CA GLU A 293 1.36 12.99 -0.26
C GLU A 293 0.03 13.22 -1.01
N VAL A 294 -1.05 12.64 -0.48
CA VAL A 294 -2.41 12.80 -0.98
C VAL A 294 -3.31 13.40 0.10
N ARG A 295 -4.12 14.39 -0.28
CA ARG A 295 -5.06 15.09 0.58
C ARG A 295 -6.48 14.96 0.06
N PHE A 296 -7.41 14.69 0.97
CA PHE A 296 -8.85 14.72 0.73
C PHE A 296 -9.49 15.67 1.76
N ILE A 297 -9.71 16.91 1.34
CA ILE A 297 -10.23 17.97 2.21
C ILE A 297 -11.72 18.14 1.91
N PHE A 298 -12.55 17.56 2.77
CA PHE A 298 -14.01 17.68 2.68
C PHE A 298 -14.51 18.90 3.46
N ILE A 299 -15.43 19.67 2.87
CA ILE A 299 -16.19 20.71 3.56
C ILE A 299 -17.37 20.07 4.30
N ASP A 300 -18.16 19.25 3.59
CA ASP A 300 -19.17 18.36 4.14
C ASP A 300 -19.12 16.99 3.42
N LYS A 301 -18.29 16.10 3.95
CA LYS A 301 -18.02 14.77 3.38
C LYS A 301 -19.25 13.96 3.00
N PHE A 302 -20.38 14.10 3.71
CA PHE A 302 -21.55 13.26 3.47
C PHE A 302 -22.45 13.77 2.35
N SER A 303 -22.42 15.09 2.09
CA SER A 303 -23.05 15.69 0.91
C SER A 303 -22.11 15.73 -0.29
N GLU A 304 -20.80 15.68 -0.07
CA GLU A 304 -19.81 15.62 -1.16
C GLU A 304 -19.70 14.24 -1.80
N VAL A 305 -19.74 13.14 -1.02
CA VAL A 305 -19.62 11.78 -1.58
C VAL A 305 -21.00 11.14 -1.58
N GLN A 306 -21.71 11.03 -2.71
CA GLN A 306 -23.03 10.39 -2.75
C GLN A 306 -22.95 8.86 -2.92
N GLN A 307 -22.04 8.38 -3.76
CA GLN A 307 -21.78 6.95 -3.94
C GLN A 307 -20.50 6.53 -3.22
N ARG A 308 -19.53 5.93 -3.93
CA ARG A 308 -18.32 5.37 -3.33
C ARG A 308 -17.03 5.94 -3.92
N LEU A 309 -16.08 6.26 -3.04
CA LEU A 309 -14.67 6.35 -3.39
C LEU A 309 -14.06 4.94 -3.28
N ILE A 310 -13.53 4.41 -4.38
CA ILE A 310 -13.02 3.05 -4.47
C ILE A 310 -11.50 3.11 -4.67
N PHE A 311 -10.76 2.45 -3.79
CA PHE A 311 -9.30 2.33 -3.84
C PHE A 311 -8.90 0.87 -3.99
N ASP A 312 -8.26 0.50 -5.10
CA ASP A 312 -7.71 -0.83 -5.33
C ASP A 312 -6.25 -0.73 -5.80
N ASN A 313 -5.36 -1.49 -5.15
CA ASN A 313 -3.94 -1.56 -5.49
C ASN A 313 -3.20 -0.20 -5.39
N VAL A 314 -3.65 0.66 -4.46
CA VAL A 314 -3.16 2.04 -4.26
C VAL A 314 -2.23 2.14 -3.04
N ASN A 315 -1.26 3.05 -3.06
CA ASN A 315 -0.52 3.44 -1.86
C ASN A 315 -1.38 4.34 -0.94
N TYR A 316 -2.34 3.74 -0.24
CA TYR A 316 -3.27 4.41 0.66
C TYR A 316 -2.57 5.09 1.85
N TYR A 317 -1.37 4.65 2.22
CA TYR A 317 -0.54 5.25 3.27
C TYR A 317 -0.09 6.68 2.93
N LEU A 318 -0.06 7.06 1.65
CA LEU A 318 0.30 8.44 1.27
C LEU A 318 -0.86 9.42 1.45
N ILE A 319 -2.08 8.94 1.67
CA ILE A 319 -3.19 9.81 2.09
C ILE A 319 -2.94 10.28 3.51
N SER A 320 -3.02 11.58 3.80
CA SER A 320 -2.67 12.11 5.12
C SER A 320 -3.45 11.44 6.27
N GLY A 321 -2.83 11.38 7.46
CA GLY A 321 -3.43 10.75 8.64
C GLY A 321 -4.83 11.29 9.03
N PRO A 322 -5.05 12.62 9.07
CA PRO A 322 -6.38 13.20 9.27
C PRO A 322 -7.39 12.74 8.21
N ASP A 323 -7.02 12.77 6.93
CA ASP A 323 -7.93 12.46 5.84
C ASP A 323 -8.28 10.97 5.81
N ARG A 324 -7.33 10.08 6.17
CA ARG A 324 -7.63 8.65 6.37
C ARG A 324 -8.69 8.41 7.45
N LYS A 325 -8.76 9.24 8.50
CA LYS A 325 -9.82 9.12 9.53
C LYS A 325 -11.18 9.52 8.97
N GLU A 326 -11.24 10.55 8.14
CA GLU A 326 -12.45 10.97 7.44
C GLU A 326 -12.93 9.91 6.44
N LEU A 327 -12.02 9.35 5.65
CA LEU A 327 -12.30 8.24 4.73
C LEU A 327 -12.77 6.99 5.50
N ALA A 328 -12.19 6.66 6.65
CA ALA A 328 -12.67 5.56 7.49
C ALA A 328 -14.08 5.81 8.08
N ALA A 329 -14.45 7.07 8.31
CA ALA A 329 -15.82 7.43 8.72
C ALA A 329 -16.82 7.25 7.57
N LEU A 330 -16.42 7.54 6.34
CA LEU A 330 -17.20 7.26 5.13
C LEU A 330 -17.30 5.75 4.83
N GLU A 331 -16.22 5.00 5.06
CA GLU A 331 -16.18 3.53 4.90
C GLU A 331 -17.23 2.84 5.78
N ARG A 332 -17.37 3.26 7.04
CA ARG A 332 -18.43 2.78 7.95
C ARG A 332 -19.86 3.01 7.45
N ARG A 333 -20.04 3.91 6.48
CA ARG A 333 -21.32 4.19 5.81
C ARG A 333 -21.37 3.66 4.38
N ASN A 334 -20.44 2.77 4.00
CA ASN A 334 -20.34 2.19 2.66
C ASN A 334 -20.13 3.24 1.55
N LYS A 335 -19.50 4.38 1.88
CA LYS A 335 -19.14 5.47 0.93
C LYS A 335 -17.66 5.47 0.53
N VAL A 336 -16.84 4.65 1.18
CA VAL A 336 -15.46 4.38 0.79
C VAL A 336 -15.26 2.87 0.76
N THR A 337 -14.48 2.38 -0.19
CA THR A 337 -14.03 0.99 -0.25
C THR A 337 -12.52 0.97 -0.42
N VAL A 338 -11.81 0.44 0.57
CA VAL A 338 -10.37 0.16 0.47
C VAL A 338 -10.21 -1.32 0.15
N GLY A 339 -10.12 -1.64 -1.13
CA GLY A 339 -10.04 -3.00 -1.61
C GLY A 339 -8.61 -3.54 -1.68
N ALA A 340 -8.44 -4.61 -2.46
CA ALA A 340 -7.27 -5.46 -2.41
C ALA A 340 -6.00 -4.77 -2.93
N GLY A 341 -4.84 -5.15 -2.39
CA GLY A 341 -3.54 -4.66 -2.84
C GLY A 341 -3.19 -3.24 -2.39
N CYS A 342 -4.07 -2.55 -1.66
CA CYS A 342 -3.77 -1.26 -1.09
C CYS A 342 -2.69 -1.34 0.00
N ILE A 343 -1.70 -0.46 -0.05
CA ILE A 343 -0.70 -0.31 1.02
C ILE A 343 -1.27 0.67 2.04
N LYS A 344 -1.68 0.18 3.20
CA LYS A 344 -2.29 1.00 4.27
C LYS A 344 -1.28 1.53 5.29
N TYR A 345 -0.14 0.86 5.40
CA TYR A 345 0.85 1.06 6.46
C TYR A 345 2.24 1.27 5.89
N ARG A 346 3.11 1.95 6.66
CA ARG A 346 4.47 2.28 6.22
C ARG A 346 5.32 1.04 5.97
N VAL A 347 5.32 0.12 6.93
CA VAL A 347 6.05 -1.15 6.87
C VAL A 347 5.16 -2.28 7.40
N GLN A 348 5.23 -3.44 6.76
CA GLN A 348 4.47 -4.62 7.16
C GLN A 348 5.24 -5.91 6.86
N THR A 349 4.94 -6.99 7.58
CA THR A 349 5.50 -8.31 7.28
C THR A 349 4.91 -8.86 5.97
N PRO A 350 5.57 -9.83 5.33
CA PRO A 350 4.89 -10.70 4.37
C PRO A 350 3.63 -11.32 5.01
N LEU A 351 2.68 -11.70 4.16
CA LEU A 351 1.48 -12.40 4.61
C LEU A 351 1.89 -13.75 5.20
N ILE A 352 1.52 -13.97 6.45
CA ILE A 352 1.71 -15.23 7.17
C ILE A 352 0.43 -16.04 6.96
N HIS A 353 0.58 -17.22 6.36
CA HIS A 353 -0.51 -18.16 6.15
C HIS A 353 -0.41 -19.25 7.20
N ILE A 354 -1.52 -19.56 7.87
CA ILE A 354 -1.58 -20.61 8.89
C ILE A 354 -2.67 -21.56 8.47
N ASP A 355 -2.30 -22.83 8.30
CA ASP A 355 -3.25 -23.91 8.10
C ASP A 355 -4.01 -24.13 9.42
N THR A 356 -5.31 -23.87 9.42
CA THR A 356 -6.11 -23.96 10.64
C THR A 356 -7.25 -24.96 10.52
N ARG A 357 -7.64 -25.49 11.67
CA ARG A 357 -8.99 -25.97 12.00
C ARG A 357 -9.64 -24.97 12.99
N ASP A 358 -10.96 -25.03 13.17
CA ASP A 358 -11.75 -24.03 13.95
C ASP A 358 -11.09 -23.62 15.29
N VAL A 359 -10.60 -24.61 16.05
CA VAL A 359 -9.97 -24.40 17.35
C VAL A 359 -8.58 -23.75 17.24
N THR A 360 -7.75 -24.17 16.27
CA THR A 360 -6.39 -23.63 16.07
C THR A 360 -6.41 -22.18 15.60
N GLY A 361 -7.39 -21.78 14.77
CA GLY A 361 -7.53 -20.41 14.31
C GLY A 361 -7.82 -19.42 15.45
N ASN A 362 -8.61 -19.84 16.45
CA ASN A 362 -8.86 -19.01 17.64
C ASN A 362 -7.58 -18.81 18.47
N ILE A 363 -6.83 -19.90 18.70
CA ILE A 363 -5.59 -19.83 19.48
C ILE A 363 -4.51 -19.01 18.76
N ALA A 364 -4.38 -19.14 17.44
CA ALA A 364 -3.44 -18.33 16.65
C ALA A 364 -3.76 -16.83 16.73
N ARG A 365 -5.04 -16.44 16.71
CA ARG A 365 -5.44 -15.04 16.90
C ARG A 365 -5.10 -14.53 18.29
N GLU A 366 -5.41 -15.30 19.33
CA GLU A 366 -5.06 -14.94 20.72
C GLU A 366 -3.55 -14.80 20.90
N LEU A 367 -2.78 -15.70 20.32
CA LEU A 367 -1.32 -15.66 20.34
C LEU A 367 -0.76 -14.43 19.63
N ALA A 368 -1.28 -14.11 18.45
CA ALA A 368 -0.87 -12.92 17.71
C ALA A 368 -1.19 -11.62 18.47
N TYR A 369 -2.35 -11.53 19.12
CA TYR A 369 -2.69 -10.38 19.97
C TYR A 369 -1.82 -10.32 21.23
N SER A 370 -1.58 -11.45 21.90
CA SER A 370 -0.70 -11.51 23.07
C SER A 370 0.71 -11.06 22.73
N PHE A 371 1.24 -11.48 21.57
CA PHE A 371 2.54 -11.03 21.08
C PHE A 371 2.55 -9.53 20.75
N THR A 372 1.49 -9.01 20.14
CA THR A 372 1.36 -7.58 19.83
C THR A 372 1.40 -6.72 21.10
N ASN A 373 0.65 -7.13 22.13
CA ASN A 373 0.65 -6.45 23.44
C ASN A 373 2.02 -6.51 24.12
N TYR A 374 2.68 -7.68 24.06
CA TYR A 374 4.05 -7.80 24.56
C TYR A 374 5.02 -6.88 23.82
N PHE A 375 4.95 -6.82 22.48
CA PHE A 375 5.80 -5.95 21.69
C PHE A 375 5.63 -4.50 22.13
N THR A 376 4.39 -4.00 22.18
CA THR A 376 4.10 -2.61 22.54
C THR A 376 4.55 -2.29 23.96
N SER A 377 4.27 -3.18 24.91
CA SER A 377 4.63 -2.99 26.32
C SER A 377 6.13 -3.09 26.60
N SER A 378 6.88 -3.92 25.86
CA SER A 378 8.32 -4.14 26.05
C SER A 378 9.20 -3.17 25.29
N THR A 379 8.73 -2.62 24.16
CA THR A 379 9.51 -1.71 23.32
C THR A 379 9.05 -0.25 23.39
N GLY A 380 7.82 0.00 23.84
CA GLY A 380 7.17 1.32 23.73
C GLY A 380 6.74 1.67 22.30
N SER A 381 6.99 0.79 21.33
CA SER A 381 6.66 0.98 19.92
C SER A 381 5.30 0.42 19.58
N ASN A 382 4.57 1.05 18.65
CA ASN A 382 3.29 0.52 18.21
C ASN A 382 3.50 -0.66 17.25
N LEU A 383 2.81 -1.77 17.52
CA LEU A 383 2.67 -2.89 16.61
C LEU A 383 1.18 -3.17 16.40
N GLY A 384 0.77 -3.29 15.15
CA GLY A 384 -0.56 -3.75 14.76
C GLY A 384 -0.50 -5.14 14.15
N VAL A 385 -1.63 -5.86 14.21
CA VAL A 385 -1.85 -7.11 13.48
C VAL A 385 -3.16 -7.00 12.69
N GLU A 386 -3.09 -7.22 11.37
CA GLU A 386 -4.27 -7.29 10.50
C GLU A 386 -4.48 -8.74 10.08
N PHE A 387 -5.70 -9.23 10.26
CA PHE A 387 -6.13 -10.57 9.85
C PHE A 387 -6.91 -10.45 8.54
N VAL A 388 -6.32 -10.96 7.46
CA VAL A 388 -6.82 -10.86 6.09
C VAL A 388 -7.88 -11.93 5.80
N ASP A 389 -7.62 -13.16 6.23
CA ASP A 389 -8.55 -14.29 6.13
C ASP A 389 -8.79 -14.87 7.53
N LYS A 390 -10.04 -15.24 7.83
CA LYS A 390 -10.50 -15.74 9.14
C LYS A 390 -11.45 -16.93 9.00
N ARG A 391 -11.34 -17.68 7.89
CA ARG A 391 -12.14 -18.88 7.68
C ARG A 391 -11.70 -20.00 8.63
N ILE A 392 -12.58 -20.97 8.83
CA ILE A 392 -12.36 -22.10 9.75
C ILE A 392 -11.11 -22.91 9.34
N ASP A 393 -10.88 -23.02 8.04
CA ASP A 393 -9.82 -23.80 7.40
C ASP A 393 -8.59 -22.98 6.98
N SER A 394 -8.63 -21.65 7.16
CA SER A 394 -7.56 -20.76 6.69
C SER A 394 -7.54 -19.46 7.49
N LEU A 395 -6.41 -19.21 8.16
CA LEU A 395 -6.11 -17.95 8.80
C LEU A 395 -4.92 -17.30 8.10
N SER A 396 -5.01 -16.00 7.81
CA SER A 396 -3.87 -15.26 7.27
C SER A 396 -3.76 -13.90 7.93
N LEU A 397 -2.53 -13.51 8.31
CA LEU A 397 -2.28 -12.24 8.98
C LEU A 397 -0.95 -11.61 8.56
N PHE A 398 -0.79 -10.33 8.86
CA PHE A 398 0.51 -9.67 8.85
C PHE A 398 0.61 -8.68 10.01
N TYR A 399 1.84 -8.39 10.42
CA TYR A 399 2.13 -7.35 11.38
C TYR A 399 2.52 -6.07 10.66
N PHE A 400 2.14 -4.93 11.20
CA PHE A 400 2.45 -3.63 10.62
C PHE A 400 2.77 -2.60 11.70
N THR A 401 3.46 -1.53 11.29
CA THR A 401 3.59 -0.32 12.09
C THR A 401 3.64 0.90 11.19
N ASP A 402 3.17 2.02 11.74
CA ASP A 402 3.21 3.33 11.09
C ASP A 402 4.46 4.14 11.50
N GLU A 403 5.31 3.58 12.38
CA GLU A 403 6.55 4.21 12.80
C GLU A 403 7.49 4.48 11.62
N ASP A 404 8.25 5.58 11.72
CA ASP A 404 9.32 5.92 10.79
C ASP A 404 10.54 5.01 10.96
N ILE A 405 10.40 3.78 10.48
CA ILE A 405 11.46 2.78 10.51
C ILE A 405 11.56 2.06 9.17
N SER A 406 12.76 1.56 8.86
CA SER A 406 12.97 0.74 7.67
C SER A 406 12.39 -0.66 7.85
N GLN A 407 12.10 -1.34 6.74
CA GLN A 407 11.68 -2.76 6.74
C GLN A 407 12.70 -3.68 7.43
N VAL A 408 13.99 -3.33 7.38
CA VAL A 408 15.07 -4.08 8.05
C VAL A 408 15.00 -3.90 9.57
N GLU A 409 14.86 -2.65 10.02
CA GLU A 409 14.72 -2.35 11.45
C GLU A 409 13.43 -2.96 12.03
N PHE A 410 12.33 -2.90 11.29
CA PHE A 410 11.07 -3.53 11.69
C PHE A 410 11.23 -5.04 11.91
N LYS A 411 11.81 -5.76 10.94
CA LYS A 411 12.09 -7.20 11.07
C LYS A 411 13.04 -7.50 12.24
N ARG A 412 14.05 -6.65 12.48
CA ARG A 412 14.98 -6.81 13.60
C ARG A 412 14.25 -6.69 14.95
N ARG A 413 13.36 -5.71 15.10
CA ARG A 413 12.54 -5.52 16.32
C ARG A 413 11.61 -6.70 16.56
N LEU A 414 10.93 -7.20 15.51
CA LEU A 414 10.07 -8.38 15.62
C LEU A 414 10.83 -9.62 16.12
N LYS A 415 12.01 -9.92 15.55
CA LYS A 415 12.85 -11.05 16.00
C LYS A 415 13.30 -10.91 17.46
N LYS A 416 13.69 -9.70 17.87
CA LYS A 416 14.08 -9.43 19.26
C LYS A 416 12.89 -9.61 20.21
N ALA A 417 11.74 -9.09 19.84
CA ALA A 417 10.51 -9.20 20.62
C ALA A 417 10.02 -10.65 20.72
N GLU A 418 10.12 -11.46 19.66
CA GLU A 418 9.80 -12.89 19.71
C GLU A 418 10.64 -13.62 20.75
N THR A 419 11.96 -13.41 20.72
CA THR A 419 12.87 -14.04 21.69
C THR A 419 12.48 -13.67 23.12
N GLY A 420 12.29 -12.37 23.38
CA GLY A 420 11.87 -11.88 24.69
C GLY A 420 10.46 -12.35 25.09
N TYR A 421 9.53 -12.46 24.15
CA TYR A 421 8.16 -12.91 24.42
C TYR A 421 8.16 -14.33 24.96
N TRP A 422 8.92 -15.22 24.33
CA TRP A 422 9.02 -16.61 24.76
C TRP A 422 9.80 -16.75 26.06
N ASP A 423 10.91 -16.04 26.21
CA ASP A 423 11.81 -16.15 27.36
C ASP A 423 11.30 -15.39 28.60
N SER A 424 10.24 -14.57 28.45
CA SER A 424 9.63 -13.83 29.57
C SER A 424 8.95 -14.75 30.58
N GLY A 425 9.30 -14.59 31.85
CA GLY A 425 8.67 -15.25 32.99
C GLY A 425 7.67 -14.34 33.74
N PRO A 426 7.07 -14.85 34.82
CA PRO A 426 6.32 -14.02 35.76
C PRO A 426 7.25 -13.01 36.46
N PRO A 427 6.70 -11.95 37.10
CA PRO A 427 7.53 -11.03 37.87
C PRO A 427 8.31 -11.76 38.97
N GLY A 428 9.58 -11.39 39.13
CA GLY A 428 10.47 -11.90 40.16
C GLY A 428 10.49 -11.02 41.42
N PRO A 429 11.12 -11.49 42.51
CA PRO A 429 11.25 -10.73 43.76
C PRO A 429 12.07 -9.45 43.62
N ASP A 430 12.91 -9.36 42.58
CA ASP A 430 13.75 -8.19 42.28
C ASP A 430 13.04 -7.14 41.40
N ASP A 431 11.81 -7.42 40.95
CA ASP A 431 11.00 -6.45 40.20
C ASP A 431 10.36 -5.46 41.19
N VAL A 432 10.77 -4.20 41.12
CA VAL A 432 10.39 -3.17 42.11
C VAL A 432 9.47 -2.09 41.54
N GLU A 433 9.46 -1.89 40.22
CA GLU A 433 8.64 -0.86 39.58
C GLU A 433 7.23 -1.38 39.29
N GLU A 434 6.22 -0.83 39.96
CA GLU A 434 4.82 -1.29 39.91
C GLU A 434 4.24 -1.35 38.48
N ALA A 435 4.61 -0.38 37.62
CA ALA A 435 4.20 -0.34 36.22
C ALA A 435 4.89 -1.42 35.38
N GLU A 436 6.13 -1.80 35.72
CA GLU A 436 6.83 -2.91 35.07
C GLU A 436 6.27 -4.26 35.51
N ILE A 437 6.02 -4.43 36.82
CA ILE A 437 5.38 -5.61 37.39
C ILE A 437 4.02 -5.84 36.71
N SER A 438 3.16 -4.83 36.65
CA SER A 438 1.83 -4.95 36.03
C SER A 438 1.93 -5.42 34.57
N ARG A 439 2.83 -4.81 33.78
CA ARG A 439 3.06 -5.22 32.37
C ARG A 439 3.58 -6.66 32.28
N LYS A 440 4.52 -7.07 33.14
CA LYS A 440 5.05 -8.44 33.19
C LYS A 440 3.95 -9.45 33.54
N VAL A 441 3.09 -9.12 34.51
CA VAL A 441 1.91 -9.94 34.86
C VAL A 441 0.99 -10.11 33.65
N ASP A 442 0.56 -9.02 33.03
CA ASP A 442 -0.40 -9.08 31.91
C ASP A 442 0.13 -9.93 30.74
N ASN A 443 1.39 -9.72 30.38
CA ASN A 443 2.05 -10.47 29.31
C ASN A 443 2.20 -11.96 29.66
N TYR A 444 2.66 -12.26 30.88
CA TYR A 444 2.83 -13.63 31.34
C TYR A 444 1.49 -14.37 31.43
N VAL A 445 0.46 -13.74 32.02
CA VAL A 445 -0.89 -14.33 32.16
C VAL A 445 -1.52 -14.56 30.79
N SER A 446 -1.40 -13.61 29.86
CA SER A 446 -1.91 -13.77 28.49
C SER A 446 -1.29 -14.98 27.78
N LYS A 447 0.05 -15.09 27.82
CA LYS A 447 0.78 -16.24 27.25
C LYS A 447 0.41 -17.54 27.96
N TYR A 448 0.36 -17.53 29.29
CA TYR A 448 0.00 -18.68 30.13
C TYR A 448 -1.40 -19.22 29.81
N ALA A 449 -2.40 -18.34 29.69
CA ALA A 449 -3.77 -18.72 29.38
C ALA A 449 -3.86 -19.46 28.04
N ILE A 450 -3.11 -19.01 27.03
CA ILE A 450 -3.02 -19.68 25.72
C ILE A 450 -2.41 -21.08 25.86
N MET A 451 -1.29 -21.21 26.59
CA MET A 451 -0.65 -22.52 26.79
C MET A 451 -1.54 -23.50 27.56
N VAL A 452 -2.30 -23.02 28.56
CA VAL A 452 -3.27 -23.85 29.29
C VAL A 452 -4.41 -24.30 28.38
N LYS A 453 -4.93 -23.42 27.51
CA LYS A 453 -5.95 -23.81 26.50
C LYS A 453 -5.42 -24.94 25.60
N MET A 454 -4.20 -24.80 25.08
CA MET A 454 -3.55 -25.85 24.28
C MET A 454 -3.44 -27.17 25.07
N ALA A 455 -3.02 -27.11 26.35
CA ALA A 455 -2.93 -28.28 27.22
C ALA A 455 -4.27 -28.98 27.46
N MET A 456 -5.33 -28.22 27.73
CA MET A 456 -6.68 -28.78 27.93
C MET A 456 -7.23 -29.44 26.66
N LEU A 457 -6.93 -28.88 25.49
CA LEU A 457 -7.31 -29.47 24.20
C LEU A 457 -6.52 -30.75 23.91
N ARG A 458 -5.22 -30.75 24.23
CA ARG A 458 -4.35 -31.92 24.07
C ARG A 458 -4.78 -33.09 24.96
N ASP A 459 -5.12 -32.83 26.22
CA ASP A 459 -5.62 -33.86 27.15
C ASP A 459 -6.92 -34.53 26.64
N ARG A 460 -7.70 -33.83 25.82
CA ARG A 460 -8.91 -34.34 25.16
C ARG A 460 -8.68 -34.93 23.77
N GLY A 461 -7.42 -35.04 23.32
CA GLY A 461 -7.08 -35.53 21.99
C GLY A 461 -7.46 -34.58 20.83
N GLN A 462 -7.76 -33.32 21.12
CA GLN A 462 -8.13 -32.29 20.13
C GLN A 462 -6.95 -31.41 19.69
N TRP A 463 -5.75 -31.68 20.20
CA TRP A 463 -4.54 -30.91 19.87
C TRP A 463 -3.33 -31.84 19.71
N SER A 464 -2.58 -31.62 18.64
CA SER A 464 -1.38 -32.38 18.27
C SER A 464 -0.14 -31.49 18.28
N SER A 465 1.04 -32.09 18.14
CA SER A 465 2.28 -31.32 18.00
C SER A 465 2.37 -30.57 16.67
N ILE A 466 1.62 -30.99 15.64
CA ILE A 466 1.48 -30.28 14.36
C ILE A 466 0.69 -28.99 14.59
N ASP A 467 -0.43 -29.06 15.32
CA ASP A 467 -1.21 -27.86 15.67
C ASP A 467 -0.39 -26.81 16.44
N THR A 468 0.49 -27.27 17.34
CA THR A 468 1.46 -26.38 18.02
C THR A 468 2.40 -25.70 17.03
N LYS A 469 2.87 -26.42 16.01
CA LYS A 469 3.76 -25.88 14.97
C LYS A 469 3.03 -24.83 14.14
N ASP A 470 1.84 -25.14 13.66
CA ASP A 470 1.04 -24.28 12.79
C ASP A 470 0.71 -22.96 13.51
N VAL A 471 0.24 -23.04 14.76
CA VAL A 471 -0.09 -21.83 15.52
C VAL A 471 1.13 -20.98 15.86
N LEU A 472 2.32 -21.57 16.00
CA LEU A 472 3.56 -20.81 16.23
C LEU A 472 3.98 -19.97 15.01
N GLU A 473 3.52 -20.31 13.80
CA GLU A 473 3.79 -19.48 12.62
C GLU A 473 3.23 -18.06 12.77
N ALA A 474 2.17 -17.88 13.57
CA ALA A 474 1.61 -16.57 13.87
C ALA A 474 2.61 -15.59 14.49
N VAL A 475 3.65 -16.08 15.19
CA VAL A 475 4.56 -15.26 16.01
C VAL A 475 6.02 -15.68 15.87
N SER A 476 6.37 -16.34 14.76
CA SER A 476 7.74 -16.82 14.50
C SER A 476 8.44 -16.02 13.41
N PHE A 477 9.58 -15.43 13.75
CA PHE A 477 10.46 -14.67 12.86
C PHE A 477 11.91 -15.20 12.89
N THR A 478 12.23 -16.12 13.80
CA THR A 478 13.57 -16.74 13.95
C THR A 478 13.62 -18.24 13.65
N GLY A 479 12.47 -18.91 13.53
CA GLY A 479 12.34 -20.32 13.18
C GLY A 479 11.53 -21.10 14.22
N ILE A 480 10.72 -22.06 13.76
CA ILE A 480 9.69 -22.71 14.58
C ILE A 480 10.14 -24.00 15.28
N ASP A 481 11.00 -24.83 14.68
CA ASP A 481 11.15 -26.23 15.12
C ASP A 481 11.63 -26.36 16.58
N LYS A 482 12.61 -25.55 17.01
CA LYS A 482 13.08 -25.53 18.40
C LYS A 482 11.96 -25.10 19.36
N ARG A 483 11.25 -24.03 19.01
CA ARG A 483 10.15 -23.50 19.82
C ARG A 483 8.96 -24.44 19.89
N THR A 484 8.67 -25.17 18.81
CA THR A 484 7.66 -26.23 18.79
C THR A 484 8.00 -27.30 19.83
N MET A 485 9.25 -27.76 19.90
CA MET A 485 9.66 -28.77 20.88
C MET A 485 9.53 -28.26 22.32
N GLU A 486 10.07 -27.07 22.62
CA GLU A 486 9.99 -26.44 23.95
C GLU A 486 8.52 -26.25 24.40
N LEU A 487 7.67 -25.73 23.51
CA LEU A 487 6.27 -25.47 23.84
C LEU A 487 5.49 -26.76 24.05
N ASN A 488 5.75 -27.80 23.25
CA ASN A 488 5.14 -29.12 23.47
C ASN A 488 5.51 -29.72 24.83
N GLN A 489 6.74 -29.53 25.31
CA GLN A 489 7.17 -29.95 26.65
C GLN A 489 6.41 -29.17 27.74
N THR A 490 6.31 -27.84 27.60
CA THR A 490 5.55 -26.99 28.53
C THR A 490 4.06 -27.35 28.58
N ILE A 491 3.46 -27.64 27.42
CA ILE A 491 2.07 -28.11 27.33
C ILE A 491 1.88 -29.41 28.11
N ASN A 492 2.78 -30.38 27.95
CA ASN A 492 2.72 -31.64 28.69
C ASN A 492 2.86 -31.42 30.19
N PHE A 493 3.79 -30.55 30.61
CA PHE A 493 3.93 -30.18 32.01
C PHE A 493 2.64 -29.61 32.62
N TYR A 494 1.90 -28.77 31.88
CA TYR A 494 0.60 -28.27 32.35
C TYR A 494 -0.47 -29.35 32.43
N ILE A 495 -0.48 -30.33 31.52
CA ILE A 495 -1.38 -31.49 31.62
C ILE A 495 -1.12 -32.24 32.93
N ASP A 496 0.14 -32.47 33.28
CA ASP A 496 0.50 -33.17 34.51
C ASP A 496 0.07 -32.40 35.77
N ILE A 497 0.28 -31.07 35.80
CA ILE A 497 -0.22 -30.22 36.89
C ILE A 497 -1.75 -30.31 37.03
N MET A 498 -2.49 -30.28 35.92
CA MET A 498 -3.95 -30.35 35.94
C MET A 498 -4.46 -31.69 36.49
N LYS A 499 -3.73 -32.80 36.26
CA LYS A 499 -4.05 -34.11 36.82
C LYS A 499 -3.84 -34.18 38.33
N ILE A 500 -2.84 -33.49 38.88
CA ILE A 500 -2.54 -33.43 40.32
C ILE A 500 -3.66 -32.73 41.11
N ARG A 501 -4.34 -31.72 40.54
CA ARG A 501 -5.42 -30.97 41.22
C ARG A 501 -6.72 -31.78 41.44
N LYS A 502 -6.83 -33.01 40.93
CA LYS A 502 -7.97 -33.92 41.19
C LYS A 502 -7.77 -34.84 42.40
N ILE A 503 -6.73 -34.64 43.20
CA ILE A 503 -6.49 -35.42 44.41
C ILE A 503 -7.49 -35.01 45.50
N VAL A 504 -8.45 -35.88 45.80
CA VAL A 504 -9.35 -35.76 46.96
C VAL A 504 -8.74 -36.56 48.11
N ALA A 505 -8.13 -35.90 49.08
CA ALA A 505 -7.67 -36.52 50.31
C ALA A 505 -8.80 -36.52 51.36
N GLN A 506 -9.09 -37.67 51.97
CA GLN A 506 -9.95 -37.70 53.15
C GLN A 506 -9.16 -37.22 54.39
N ALA A 507 -9.86 -36.69 55.40
CA ALA A 507 -9.22 -36.30 56.65
C ALA A 507 -8.45 -37.49 57.27
N ASN A 508 -7.19 -37.27 57.66
CA ASN A 508 -6.24 -38.28 58.16
C ASN A 508 -5.79 -39.35 57.15
N SER A 509 -6.03 -39.18 55.84
CA SER A 509 -5.41 -40.03 54.81
C SER A 509 -4.05 -39.48 54.38
N GLN A 510 -3.05 -40.36 54.29
CA GLN A 510 -1.82 -40.06 53.54
C GLN A 510 -2.13 -40.25 52.06
N VAL A 511 -2.07 -39.18 51.27
CA VAL A 511 -2.11 -39.31 49.80
C VAL A 511 -0.69 -39.41 49.29
N ASN A 512 -0.33 -40.59 48.78
CA ASN A 512 0.91 -40.76 48.06
C ASN A 512 0.76 -40.18 46.64
N ILE A 513 1.21 -38.94 46.46
CA ILE A 513 1.13 -38.22 45.18
C ILE A 513 1.79 -39.03 44.03
N ALA A 514 2.75 -39.91 44.35
CA ALA A 514 3.41 -40.78 43.38
C ALA A 514 2.49 -41.87 42.79
N GLU A 515 1.40 -42.28 43.46
CA GLU A 515 0.46 -43.27 42.92
C GLU A 515 -0.50 -42.68 41.88
N VAL A 516 -0.82 -41.39 42.00
CA VAL A 516 -1.75 -40.68 41.10
C VAL A 516 -1.05 -40.22 39.83
N ILE A 517 0.22 -39.83 39.95
CA ILE A 517 1.07 -39.44 38.83
C ILE A 517 1.80 -40.70 38.37
N LYS A 518 1.21 -41.49 37.46
CA LYS A 518 1.88 -42.66 36.85
C LYS A 518 3.27 -42.24 36.35
N LYS A 519 4.29 -42.59 37.14
CA LYS A 519 5.70 -42.19 37.02
C LYS A 519 5.94 -40.67 37.04
N VAL A 520 6.11 -40.10 38.23
CA VAL A 520 7.09 -39.01 38.37
C VAL A 520 8.47 -39.66 38.32
N GLU A 521 9.16 -39.59 37.18
CA GLU A 521 10.61 -39.75 37.20
C GLU A 521 11.21 -38.52 37.86
N PHE A 522 11.38 -38.59 39.18
CA PHE A 522 12.30 -37.73 39.88
C PHE A 522 13.69 -38.06 39.32
N LYS A 523 14.23 -37.20 38.46
CA LYS A 523 15.67 -37.12 38.20
C LYS A 523 16.23 -36.02 39.10
N PRO A 524 16.39 -36.24 40.42
CA PRO A 524 17.12 -35.29 41.24
C PRO A 524 18.52 -35.21 40.64
N LYS A 525 19.00 -33.99 40.37
CA LYS A 525 20.42 -33.80 40.05
C LYS A 525 21.21 -34.37 41.23
N VAL A 526 22.07 -35.35 40.96
CA VAL A 526 23.09 -35.80 41.91
C VAL A 526 23.85 -34.54 42.34
N GLN A 527 23.71 -34.15 43.60
CA GLN A 527 24.52 -33.05 44.13
C GLN A 527 25.97 -33.51 44.16
N PRO A 528 26.93 -32.76 43.58
CA PRO A 528 28.33 -33.03 43.80
C PRO A 528 28.64 -32.87 45.29
N TYR A 529 29.37 -33.83 45.86
CA TYR A 529 29.83 -33.75 47.25
C TYR A 529 30.89 -32.66 47.41
N SER A 530 30.96 -32.03 48.58
CA SER A 530 31.99 -31.04 48.89
C SER A 530 33.30 -31.70 49.37
N GLU A 531 34.40 -30.96 49.30
CA GLU A 531 35.71 -31.41 49.83
C GLU A 531 35.65 -31.65 51.35
N ALA A 532 34.78 -30.90 52.05
CA ALA A 532 34.51 -31.11 53.47
C ALA A 532 33.81 -32.46 53.74
N ASP A 533 32.80 -32.81 52.93
CA ASP A 533 32.11 -34.11 53.04
C ASP A 533 33.08 -35.27 52.81
N PHE A 534 34.02 -35.10 51.86
CA PHE A 534 35.03 -36.11 51.53
C PHE A 534 35.98 -36.37 52.70
N GLU A 535 36.55 -35.33 53.30
CA GLU A 535 37.46 -35.47 54.44
C GLU A 535 36.76 -35.95 55.71
N GLU A 536 35.47 -35.61 55.89
CA GLU A 536 34.67 -36.09 57.02
C GLU A 536 34.44 -37.60 56.95
N ILE A 537 33.96 -38.11 55.80
CA ILE A 537 33.75 -39.56 55.61
C ILE A 537 35.08 -40.31 55.68
N LYS A 538 36.15 -39.77 55.11
CA LYS A 538 37.50 -40.34 55.25
C LYS A 538 37.93 -40.42 56.71
N GLY A 539 37.65 -39.38 57.51
CA GLY A 539 37.87 -39.38 58.96
C GLY A 539 37.09 -40.48 59.69
N VAL A 540 35.84 -40.72 59.31
CA VAL A 540 35.02 -41.83 59.84
C VAL A 540 35.65 -43.18 59.50
N LEU A 541 36.06 -43.38 58.25
CA LEU A 541 36.64 -44.64 57.77
C LEU A 541 37.92 -45.03 58.50
N THR A 542 38.76 -44.07 58.92
CA THR A 542 40.00 -44.35 59.69
C THR A 542 39.74 -44.97 61.07
N ARG A 543 38.52 -44.89 61.58
CA ARG A 543 38.15 -45.41 62.91
C ARG A 543 37.44 -46.76 62.86
N LEU A 544 37.08 -47.23 61.67
CA LEU A 544 36.42 -48.53 61.48
C LEU A 544 37.45 -49.66 61.51
N ASN A 545 37.04 -50.84 61.98
CA ASN A 545 37.88 -52.03 61.91
C ASN A 545 37.80 -52.71 60.52
N GLU A 546 38.74 -53.61 60.23
CA GLU A 546 38.82 -54.30 58.93
C GLU A 546 37.55 -55.08 58.56
N ALA A 547 36.82 -55.65 59.54
CA ALA A 547 35.58 -56.36 59.26
C ALA A 547 34.46 -55.40 58.80
N GLU A 548 34.34 -54.23 59.43
CA GLU A 548 33.38 -53.18 59.08
C GLU A 548 33.69 -52.56 57.71
N LEU A 549 34.99 -52.32 57.43
CA LEU A 549 35.43 -51.84 56.12
C LEU A 549 35.15 -52.86 55.00
N GLN A 550 35.35 -54.15 55.27
CA GLN A 550 35.07 -55.21 54.30
C GLN A 550 33.57 -55.36 54.02
N GLU A 551 32.72 -55.17 55.02
CA GLU A 551 31.26 -55.19 54.86
C GLU A 551 30.77 -54.02 53.99
N LEU A 552 31.27 -52.80 54.23
CA LEU A 552 30.98 -51.64 53.37
C LEU A 552 31.44 -51.87 51.91
N ARG A 553 32.61 -52.48 51.70
CA ARG A 553 33.09 -52.83 50.35
C ARG A 553 32.15 -53.82 49.66
N GLN A 554 31.64 -54.81 50.38
CA GLN A 554 30.71 -55.79 49.80
C GLN A 554 29.42 -55.12 49.35
N ASP A 555 28.86 -54.20 50.14
CA ASP A 555 27.64 -53.49 49.75
C ASP A 555 27.85 -52.59 48.53
N LEU A 556 29.02 -51.97 48.40
CA LEU A 556 29.36 -51.10 47.28
C LEU A 556 29.52 -51.87 45.96
N VAL A 557 29.97 -53.14 46.00
CA VAL A 557 30.21 -53.97 44.79
C VAL A 557 28.92 -54.55 44.20
N VAL A 558 27.82 -54.61 44.97
CA VAL A 558 26.54 -55.18 44.51
C VAL A 558 25.79 -54.24 43.55
N LEU A 559 26.21 -52.98 43.41
CA LEU A 559 25.50 -51.99 42.60
C LEU A 559 26.12 -51.82 41.19
N PRO A 560 25.37 -52.11 40.09
CA PRO A 560 25.85 -51.88 38.73
C PRO A 560 26.05 -50.38 38.45
N ALA A 561 27.08 -50.05 37.67
CA ALA A 561 27.59 -48.68 37.50
C ALA A 561 26.61 -47.66 36.91
N ASP A 562 25.48 -48.11 36.34
CA ASP A 562 24.58 -47.28 35.54
C ASP A 562 23.12 -47.23 36.07
N GLU A 563 22.82 -47.81 37.23
CA GLU A 563 21.49 -47.70 37.86
C GLU A 563 21.55 -46.91 39.19
N MET A 564 20.84 -45.78 39.26
CA MET A 564 20.65 -45.00 40.47
C MET A 564 19.62 -45.68 41.40
N ASP A 565 19.99 -46.77 42.06
CA ASP A 565 19.18 -47.39 43.12
C ASP A 565 19.35 -46.63 44.44
N PHE A 566 18.48 -45.65 44.66
CA PHE A 566 18.46 -44.84 45.89
C PHE A 566 18.22 -45.67 47.16
N THR A 567 17.46 -46.76 47.07
CA THR A 567 17.19 -47.63 48.24
C THR A 567 18.46 -48.34 48.67
N ALA A 568 19.30 -48.76 47.72
CA ALA A 568 20.59 -49.35 48.02
C ALA A 568 21.60 -48.32 48.58
N MET A 569 21.62 -47.09 48.02
CA MET A 569 22.47 -46.00 48.55
C MET A 569 22.08 -45.60 49.98
N GLU A 570 20.78 -45.54 50.27
CA GLU A 570 20.28 -45.25 51.62
C GLU A 570 20.66 -46.35 52.61
N LYS A 571 20.61 -47.62 52.21
CA LYS A 571 21.07 -48.74 53.03
C LYS A 571 22.56 -48.64 53.39
N ILE A 572 23.41 -48.24 52.42
CA ILE A 572 24.85 -48.03 52.64
C ILE A 572 25.08 -46.85 53.59
N SER A 573 24.35 -45.75 53.41
CA SER A 573 24.39 -44.58 54.28
C SER A 573 24.00 -44.93 55.73
N LEU A 574 22.91 -45.68 55.91
CA LEU A 574 22.46 -46.13 57.24
C LEU A 574 23.52 -47.00 57.92
N ARG A 575 24.16 -47.90 57.18
CA ARG A 575 25.21 -48.78 57.70
C ARG A 575 26.47 -48.02 58.10
N LEU A 576 26.90 -47.06 57.29
CA LEU A 576 28.03 -46.19 57.65
C LEU A 576 27.72 -45.42 58.94
N ASN A 577 26.49 -44.91 59.09
CA ASN A 577 26.04 -44.25 60.31
C ASN A 577 26.03 -45.17 61.53
N GLU A 578 25.56 -46.41 61.38
CA GLU A 578 25.59 -47.42 62.45
C GLU A 578 27.03 -47.70 62.91
N PHE A 579 27.96 -47.84 61.97
CA PHE A 579 29.38 -48.04 62.27
C PHE A 579 30.02 -46.81 62.91
N ALA A 580 29.75 -45.61 62.39
CA ALA A 580 30.24 -44.36 62.95
C ALA A 580 29.76 -44.21 64.41
N ALA A 581 28.48 -44.47 64.67
CA ALA A 581 27.88 -44.39 66.01
C ALA A 581 28.54 -45.36 67.00
N LYS A 582 28.87 -46.58 66.57
CA LYS A 582 29.58 -47.57 67.40
C LYS A 582 30.96 -47.10 67.86
N HIS A 583 31.62 -46.24 67.07
CA HIS A 583 32.91 -45.64 67.39
C HIS A 583 32.82 -44.21 67.95
N GLY A 584 31.61 -43.80 68.37
CA GLY A 584 31.38 -42.49 68.97
C GLY A 584 31.58 -41.31 68.00
N VAL A 585 31.40 -41.55 66.70
CA VAL A 585 31.49 -40.53 65.65
C VAL A 585 30.10 -40.30 65.09
N SER A 586 29.64 -39.05 65.08
CA SER A 586 28.45 -38.66 64.34
C SER A 586 28.87 -38.17 62.98
N ILE A 587 28.23 -38.68 61.92
CA ILE A 587 28.21 -37.99 60.64
C ILE A 587 27.27 -36.79 60.82
N VAL A 588 27.61 -35.63 60.27
CA VAL A 588 26.72 -34.47 60.33
C VAL A 588 25.40 -34.79 59.61
N ASP A 589 24.28 -34.58 60.29
CA ASP A 589 22.93 -34.58 59.69
C ASP A 589 22.90 -33.55 58.55
N GLY A 590 23.12 -34.01 57.31
CA GLY A 590 23.21 -33.12 56.16
C GLY A 590 23.83 -33.71 54.89
N ILE A 591 24.66 -34.76 55.00
CA ILE A 591 25.24 -35.40 53.82
C ILE A 591 24.21 -36.33 53.15
N ALA A 592 23.91 -36.08 51.87
CA ALA A 592 22.97 -36.91 51.12
C ALA A 592 23.52 -38.34 50.91
N SER A 593 22.65 -39.36 50.96
CA SER A 593 23.04 -40.78 50.75
C SER A 593 23.76 -41.01 49.41
N SER A 594 23.43 -40.25 48.37
CA SER A 594 24.13 -40.28 47.08
C SER A 594 25.56 -39.74 47.16
N ALA A 595 25.79 -38.70 47.97
CA ALA A 595 27.12 -38.13 48.20
C ALA A 595 27.99 -39.10 49.02
N ILE A 596 27.41 -39.71 50.06
CA ILE A 596 28.06 -40.78 50.84
C ILE A 596 28.48 -41.94 49.93
N PHE A 597 27.57 -42.40 49.06
CA PHE A 597 27.86 -43.49 48.14
C PHE A 597 29.03 -43.16 47.19
N GLU A 598 29.02 -41.99 46.54
CA GLU A 598 30.08 -41.59 45.62
C GLU A 598 31.44 -41.40 46.33
N ILE A 599 31.44 -40.84 47.55
CA ILE A 599 32.67 -40.71 48.34
C ILE A 599 33.21 -42.09 48.74
N LEU A 600 32.36 -42.98 49.25
CA LEU A 600 32.76 -44.34 49.62
C LEU A 600 33.29 -45.12 48.41
N LYS A 601 32.62 -44.99 47.25
CA LYS A 601 33.08 -45.59 46.00
C LYS A 601 34.46 -45.04 45.59
N ALA A 602 34.66 -43.73 45.69
CA ALA A 602 35.93 -43.07 45.37
C ALA A 602 37.08 -43.44 46.32
N ILE A 603 36.79 -43.74 47.60
CA ILE A 603 37.81 -44.08 48.60
C ILE A 603 38.10 -45.60 48.65
N MET A 604 37.07 -46.44 48.43
CA MET A 604 37.13 -47.87 48.73
C MET A 604 37.17 -48.77 47.49
N ILE A 605 36.77 -48.26 46.33
CA ILE A 605 36.73 -48.99 45.04
C ILE A 605 37.56 -48.29 43.95
N GLY A 606 37.64 -46.97 43.96
CA GLY A 606 38.62 -46.17 43.22
C GLY A 606 40.03 -46.34 43.79
#